data_AF-A0A452RE04-F1
#
_entry.id   AF-A0A452RE04-F1
#
_cell.length_a   1.000
_cell.length_b   1.000
_cell.length_c   1.000
_cell.angle_alpha   90.00
_cell.angle_beta   90.00
_cell.angle_gamma   90.00
#
_symmetry.space_group_name_H-M   'P 1'
#
loop_
_entity.id
_entity.type
_entity.pdbx_description
1 polymer ?
#
loop_
_entity_poly.entity_id
_entity_poly.type
_entity_poly.pdbx_seq_one_letter_code
_entity_poly.pdbx_strand_id
1 'polypeptide(L)'
;YLTLEVDGQLITADEYLENSLRLKQGTNESVQNFNLPRLCIKEFFPVRKCFIFDSPTHRKKLAQLETLPNDELEPEFLEQVAAFCSYIFNHSKTKTLPGGIKVNGPHLKSLVLTYINAISRGDLPCMENSVLALAQIKNSEAVKKAIAHYDQQMGHKVQLPTETLQELLDLHRESEREATEVFMKNSFKDMDQKFQKELEVIIIFFFFSSSWGLINNKRQSCFLLL
;
A
#
# COMPACT_ATOMS: atom_id res chain seq x y z
N TYR A 1 37.13 0.57 20.05
CA TYR A 1 36.68 1.00 18.72
C TYR A 1 37.24 0.04 17.68
N LEU A 2 36.47 -0.28 16.64
CA LEU A 2 36.94 -1.08 15.51
C LEU A 2 37.54 -0.11 14.49
N THR A 3 38.77 -0.37 14.03
CA THR A 3 39.45 0.48 13.03
C THR A 3 38.95 0.26 11.60
N LEU A 4 37.97 -0.64 11.41
CA LEU A 4 37.53 -1.13 10.10
C LEU A 4 38.72 -1.57 9.23
N GLU A 5 39.59 -2.40 9.80
CA GLU A 5 40.73 -2.96 9.08
C GLU A 5 40.64 -4.48 8.98
N VAL A 6 40.94 -5.00 7.80
CA VAL A 6 41.10 -6.44 7.55
C VAL A 6 42.40 -6.62 6.78
N ASP A 7 43.27 -7.49 7.28
CA ASP A 7 44.59 -7.78 6.69
C ASP A 7 45.44 -6.50 6.42
N GLY A 8 45.32 -5.49 7.30
CA GLY A 8 46.04 -4.22 7.20
C GLY A 8 45.48 -3.24 6.16
N GLN A 9 44.32 -3.54 5.56
CA GLN A 9 43.62 -2.65 4.65
C GLN A 9 42.35 -2.09 5.31
N LEU A 10 42.14 -0.78 5.17
CA LEU A 10 40.89 -0.13 5.55
C LEU A 10 39.76 -0.64 4.66
N ILE A 11 38.66 -1.03 5.30
CA ILE A 11 37.44 -1.49 4.64
C ILE A 11 36.30 -0.52 4.93
N THR A 12 35.33 -0.49 4.02
CA THR A 12 34.08 0.25 4.20
C THR A 12 33.18 -0.43 5.23
N ALA A 13 32.19 0.30 5.76
CA ALA A 13 31.17 -0.27 6.63
C ALA A 13 30.38 -1.40 5.92
N ASP A 14 30.13 -1.27 4.62
CA ASP A 14 29.43 -2.31 3.84
C ASP A 14 30.25 -3.59 3.72
N GLU A 15 31.56 -3.47 3.45
CA GLU A 15 32.47 -4.61 3.45
C GLU A 15 32.58 -5.25 4.83
N TYR A 16 32.55 -4.45 5.91
CA TYR A 16 32.52 -4.95 7.27
C TYR A 16 31.27 -5.81 7.52
N LEU A 17 30.10 -5.36 7.05
CA LEU A 17 28.86 -6.14 7.15
C LEU A 17 28.95 -7.45 6.36
N GLU A 18 29.40 -7.40 5.10
CA GLU A 18 29.50 -8.60 4.26
C GLU A 18 30.53 -9.60 4.82
N ASN A 19 31.63 -9.11 5.41
CA ASN A 19 32.59 -9.94 6.13
C ASN A 19 31.96 -10.57 7.38
N SER A 20 31.17 -9.83 8.14
CA SER A 20 30.47 -10.30 9.34
C SER A 20 29.40 -11.36 9.04
N LEU A 21 28.84 -11.33 7.84
CA LEU A 21 27.85 -12.28 7.32
C LEU A 21 28.47 -13.51 6.64
N ARG A 22 29.80 -13.64 6.60
CA ARG A 22 30.47 -14.84 6.06
C ARG A 22 30.09 -16.08 6.88
N LEU A 23 29.78 -17.15 6.16
CA LEU A 23 29.41 -18.43 6.76
C LEU A 23 30.65 -19.22 7.14
N LYS A 24 30.54 -20.00 8.21
CA LYS A 24 31.56 -20.97 8.60
C LYS A 24 31.31 -22.30 7.90
N GLN A 25 32.39 -22.99 7.55
CA GLN A 25 32.34 -24.34 7.01
C GLN A 25 32.07 -25.35 8.14
N GLY A 26 31.40 -26.46 7.78
CA GLY A 26 31.06 -27.53 8.70
C GLY A 26 29.55 -27.67 8.92
N THR A 27 29.16 -28.78 9.53
CA THR A 27 27.75 -29.18 9.70
C THR A 27 27.36 -29.41 11.16
N ASN A 28 28.26 -29.14 12.11
CA ASN A 28 27.94 -29.29 13.53
C ASN A 28 26.94 -28.23 14.00
N GLU A 29 26.28 -28.50 15.12
CA GLU A 29 25.19 -27.66 15.65
C GLU A 29 25.65 -26.20 15.93
N SER A 30 26.86 -26.01 16.45
CA SER A 30 27.42 -24.67 16.70
C SER A 30 27.58 -23.87 15.39
N VAL A 31 28.06 -24.51 14.32
CA VAL A 31 28.18 -23.89 13.00
C VAL A 31 26.80 -23.61 12.40
N GLN A 32 25.83 -24.52 12.56
CA GLN A 32 24.46 -24.28 12.11
C GLN A 32 23.83 -23.07 12.83
N ASN A 33 23.95 -23.00 14.15
CA ASN A 33 23.46 -21.87 14.96
C ASN A 33 24.16 -20.56 14.62
N PHE A 34 25.45 -20.60 14.26
CA PHE A 34 26.18 -19.44 13.78
C PHE A 34 25.73 -19.00 12.37
N ASN A 35 25.49 -19.94 11.47
CA ASN A 35 25.18 -19.67 10.06
C ASN A 35 23.72 -19.29 9.83
N LEU A 36 22.77 -19.85 10.59
CA LEU A 36 21.33 -19.65 10.39
C LEU A 36 20.92 -18.16 10.37
N PRO A 37 21.23 -17.32 11.38
CA PRO A 37 20.85 -15.91 11.34
C PRO A 37 21.53 -15.15 10.18
N ARG A 38 22.77 -15.53 9.82
CA ARG A 38 23.49 -14.93 8.68
C ARG A 38 22.84 -15.26 7.35
N LEU A 39 22.42 -16.52 7.18
CA LEU A 39 21.64 -16.97 6.03
C LEU A 39 20.32 -16.22 5.94
N CYS A 40 19.55 -16.13 7.04
CA CYS A 40 18.28 -15.40 7.06
C CYS A 40 18.45 -13.93 6.62
N ILE A 41 19.48 -13.23 7.10
CA ILE A 41 19.76 -11.85 6.67
C ILE A 41 20.07 -11.80 5.18
N LYS A 42 20.91 -12.72 4.69
CA LYS A 42 21.33 -12.75 3.28
C LYS A 42 20.19 -13.07 2.32
N GLU A 43 19.34 -14.03 2.68
CA GLU A 43 18.25 -14.53 1.85
C GLU A 43 17.02 -13.62 1.90
N PHE A 44 16.61 -13.13 3.07
CA PHE A 44 15.38 -12.34 3.21
C PHE A 44 15.57 -10.85 2.89
N PHE A 45 16.80 -10.33 2.96
CA PHE A 45 17.09 -8.92 2.70
C PHE A 45 18.22 -8.83 1.66
N PRO A 46 17.93 -8.95 0.36
CA PRO A 46 18.95 -9.01 -0.69
C PRO A 46 19.74 -7.70 -0.85
N VAL A 47 19.12 -6.56 -0.52
CA VAL A 47 19.78 -5.25 -0.47
C VAL A 47 20.08 -4.93 0.98
N ARG A 48 21.35 -4.72 1.29
CA ARG A 48 21.85 -4.45 2.64
C ARG A 48 22.82 -3.27 2.59
N LYS A 49 22.79 -2.44 3.63
CA LYS A 49 23.65 -1.27 3.80
C LYS A 49 24.06 -1.19 5.25
N CYS A 50 25.32 -0.89 5.52
CA CYS A 50 25.84 -0.72 6.86
C CYS A 50 26.24 0.74 7.12
N PHE A 51 25.98 1.20 8.34
CA PHE A 51 26.43 2.49 8.85
C PHE A 51 27.13 2.24 10.17
N ILE A 52 28.24 2.94 10.39
CA ILE A 52 28.93 2.98 11.67
C ILE A 52 28.69 4.34 12.31
N PHE A 53 28.62 4.35 13.64
CA PHE A 53 28.45 5.55 14.44
C PHE A 53 29.47 5.53 15.56
N ASP A 54 30.29 6.55 15.63
CA ASP A 54 31.16 6.79 16.77
C ASP A 54 30.35 7.25 17.98
N SER A 55 30.99 7.26 19.15
CA SER A 55 30.29 7.70 20.35
C SER A 55 29.89 9.16 20.18
N PRO A 56 28.60 9.51 20.37
CA PRO A 56 28.12 10.85 20.01
C PRO A 56 28.67 11.95 20.91
N THR A 57 29.07 11.60 22.14
CA THR A 57 29.65 12.50 23.13
C THR A 57 30.28 11.66 24.25
N HIS A 58 30.93 12.32 25.21
CA HIS A 58 31.52 11.66 26.36
C HIS A 58 30.48 10.88 27.20
N ARG A 59 30.85 9.69 27.69
CA ARG A 59 29.96 8.75 28.42
C ARG A 59 29.10 9.39 29.51
N LYS A 60 29.64 10.37 30.24
CA LYS A 60 28.93 11.09 31.32
C LYS A 60 27.75 11.94 30.84
N LYS A 61 27.76 12.35 29.56
CA LYS A 61 26.73 13.20 28.95
C LYS A 61 25.68 12.41 28.15
N LEU A 62 25.89 11.11 27.92
CA LEU A 62 24.98 10.27 27.11
C LEU A 62 23.53 10.25 27.61
N ALA A 63 23.32 10.35 28.93
CA ALA A 63 21.98 10.41 29.51
C ALA A 63 21.19 11.69 29.13
N GLN A 64 21.89 12.72 28.67
CA GLN A 64 21.33 14.03 28.30
C GLN A 64 21.37 14.25 26.78
N LEU A 65 21.71 13.23 25.98
CA LEU A 65 22.00 13.34 24.55
C LEU A 65 20.91 14.06 23.74
N GLU A 66 19.64 13.83 24.05
CA GLU A 66 18.50 14.45 23.36
C GLU A 66 18.44 15.98 23.56
N THR A 67 18.97 16.48 24.68
CA THR A 67 18.97 17.90 25.03
C THR A 67 20.29 18.61 24.74
N LEU A 68 21.34 17.87 24.39
CA LEU A 68 22.64 18.45 24.11
C LEU A 68 22.58 19.24 22.79
N PRO A 69 23.18 20.44 22.74
CA PRO A 69 23.36 21.15 21.49
C PRO A 69 24.40 20.45 20.61
N ASN A 70 24.31 20.64 19.29
CA ASN A 70 25.17 19.93 18.33
C ASN A 70 26.67 20.24 18.50
N ASP A 71 27.03 21.40 19.03
CA ASP A 71 28.43 21.77 19.30
C ASP A 71 29.04 21.00 20.49
N GLU A 72 28.22 20.31 21.29
CA GLU A 72 28.67 19.37 22.32
C GLU A 72 28.72 17.91 21.86
N LEU A 73 28.42 17.66 20.58
CA LEU A 73 28.51 16.34 19.95
C LEU A 73 29.80 16.21 19.14
N GLU A 74 30.29 14.98 19.02
CA GLU A 74 31.47 14.68 18.22
C GLU A 74 31.19 14.99 16.74
N PRO A 75 32.04 15.78 16.05
CA PRO A 75 31.83 16.16 14.66
C PRO A 75 31.68 14.97 13.70
N GLU A 76 32.49 13.92 13.91
CA GLU A 76 32.45 12.70 13.10
C GLU A 76 31.10 11.97 13.23
N PHE A 77 30.52 11.94 14.44
CA PHE A 77 29.19 11.39 14.66
C PHE A 77 28.11 12.19 13.93
N LEU A 78 28.20 13.52 13.94
CA LEU A 78 27.26 14.38 13.21
C LEU A 78 27.32 14.14 11.71
N GLU A 79 28.52 13.99 11.14
CA GLU A 79 28.71 13.66 9.73
C GLU A 79 28.14 12.28 9.39
N GLN A 80 28.36 11.28 10.23
CA GLN A 80 27.81 9.92 10.07
C GLN A 80 26.27 9.91 10.11
N VAL A 81 25.66 10.64 11.05
CA VAL A 81 24.20 10.80 11.12
C VAL A 81 23.67 11.51 9.88
N ALA A 82 24.31 12.58 9.43
CA ALA A 82 23.92 13.30 8.22
C ALA A 82 23.99 12.39 6.97
N ALA A 83 25.06 11.61 6.83
CA ALA A 83 25.24 10.65 5.75
C ALA A 83 24.18 9.54 5.79
N PHE A 84 23.89 9.01 6.98
CA PHE A 84 22.80 8.04 7.19
C PHE A 84 21.44 8.62 6.77
N CYS A 85 21.07 9.80 7.27
CA CYS A 85 19.81 10.45 6.92
C CYS A 85 19.70 10.71 5.42
N SER A 86 20.76 11.25 4.81
CA SER A 86 20.83 11.48 3.36
C SER A 86 20.61 10.19 2.58
N TYR A 87 21.25 9.09 2.98
CA TYR A 87 21.06 7.81 2.33
C TYR A 87 19.62 7.33 2.44
N ILE A 88 19.01 7.36 3.63
CA ILE A 88 17.63 6.94 3.85
C ILE A 88 16.67 7.77 2.99
N PHE A 89 16.81 9.10 2.93
CA PHE A 89 15.92 9.94 2.14
C PHE A 89 16.05 9.71 0.63
N ASN A 90 17.26 9.42 0.14
CA ASN A 90 17.51 9.25 -1.29
C ASN A 90 17.29 7.82 -1.81
N HIS A 91 17.43 6.80 -0.96
CA HIS A 91 17.42 5.38 -1.38
C HIS A 91 16.21 4.59 -0.89
N SER A 92 15.49 5.07 0.13
CA SER A 92 14.30 4.36 0.62
C SER A 92 13.16 4.42 -0.40
N LYS A 93 12.64 3.24 -0.75
CA LYS A 93 11.52 3.12 -1.68
C LYS A 93 10.19 3.22 -0.94
N THR A 94 9.17 3.76 -1.61
CA THR A 94 7.79 3.65 -1.16
C THR A 94 7.42 2.18 -0.92
N LYS A 95 6.82 1.88 0.24
CA LYS A 95 6.36 0.53 0.55
C LYS A 95 5.35 0.07 -0.50
N THR A 96 5.59 -1.10 -1.05
CA THR A 96 4.79 -1.68 -2.14
C THR A 96 4.35 -3.10 -1.77
N LEU A 97 3.10 -3.46 -2.08
CA LEU A 97 2.57 -4.82 -1.94
C LEU A 97 2.64 -5.58 -3.29
N PRO A 98 2.50 -6.91 -3.30
CA PRO A 98 2.39 -7.67 -4.55
C PRO A 98 1.38 -7.07 -5.51
N GLY A 99 1.74 -6.97 -6.79
CA GLY A 99 0.94 -6.27 -7.81
C GLY A 99 1.25 -4.77 -7.93
N GLY A 100 2.31 -4.26 -7.30
CA GLY A 100 2.75 -2.87 -7.49
C GLY A 100 1.97 -1.83 -6.70
N ILE A 101 1.16 -2.26 -5.73
CA ILE A 101 0.28 -1.38 -4.95
C ILE A 101 1.11 -0.58 -3.96
N LYS A 102 1.20 0.73 -4.17
CA LYS A 102 1.86 1.65 -3.24
C LYS A 102 1.03 1.79 -1.96
N VAL A 103 1.66 1.59 -0.81
CA VAL A 103 1.03 1.67 0.51
C VAL A 103 0.93 3.14 0.91
N ASN A 104 -0.29 3.58 1.21
CA ASN A 104 -0.61 4.88 1.82
C ASN A 104 -1.14 4.68 3.24
N GLY A 105 -1.55 5.76 3.92
CA GLY A 105 -2.07 5.70 5.29
C GLY A 105 -3.21 4.68 5.49
N PRO A 106 -4.31 4.73 4.70
CA PRO A 106 -5.39 3.74 4.78
C PRO A 106 -4.94 2.30 4.53
N HIS A 107 -4.07 2.06 3.55
CA HIS A 107 -3.52 0.72 3.29
C HIS A 107 -2.72 0.22 4.50
N LEU A 108 -1.87 1.07 5.07
CA LEU A 108 -1.06 0.73 6.24
C LEU A 108 -1.94 0.42 7.46
N LYS A 109 -2.99 1.24 7.72
CA LYS A 109 -3.96 0.97 8.79
C LYS A 109 -4.59 -0.41 8.64
N SER A 110 -5.03 -0.77 7.44
CA SER A 110 -5.62 -2.08 7.18
C SER A 110 -4.63 -3.21 7.44
N LEU A 111 -3.39 -3.10 6.95
CA LEU A 111 -2.35 -4.11 7.15
C LEU A 111 -2.03 -4.30 8.63
N VAL A 112 -1.88 -3.21 9.38
CA VAL A 112 -1.61 -3.24 10.82
C VAL A 112 -2.74 -3.96 11.56
N LEU A 113 -4.00 -3.60 11.30
CA LEU A 113 -5.15 -4.26 11.92
C LEU A 113 -5.22 -5.74 11.58
N THR A 114 -5.00 -6.11 10.31
CA THR A 114 -5.00 -7.52 9.90
C THR A 114 -3.92 -8.33 10.61
N TYR A 115 -2.69 -7.82 10.68
CA TYR A 115 -1.59 -8.52 11.34
C TYR A 115 -1.79 -8.63 12.85
N ILE A 116 -2.19 -7.55 13.52
CA ILE A 116 -2.46 -7.58 14.96
C ILE A 116 -3.59 -8.56 15.27
N ASN A 117 -4.69 -8.54 14.50
CA ASN A 117 -5.80 -9.46 14.71
C ASN A 117 -5.40 -10.93 14.53
N ALA A 118 -4.53 -11.25 13.57
CA ALA A 118 -4.00 -12.60 13.41
C ALA A 118 -3.20 -13.03 14.65
N ILE A 119 -2.25 -12.19 15.09
CA ILE A 119 -1.42 -12.45 16.27
C ILE A 119 -2.27 -12.63 17.52
N SER A 120 -3.26 -11.74 17.74
CA SER A 120 -4.16 -11.81 18.90
C SER A 120 -5.03 -13.06 18.93
N ARG A 121 -5.25 -13.72 17.79
CA ARG A 121 -5.97 -15.00 17.69
C ARG A 121 -5.06 -16.23 17.81
N GLY A 122 -3.75 -16.04 17.88
CA GLY A 122 -2.76 -17.11 17.82
C GLY A 122 -2.46 -17.59 16.39
N ASP A 123 -2.97 -16.89 15.37
CA ASP A 123 -2.70 -17.18 13.96
C ASP A 123 -1.39 -16.49 13.51
N LEU A 124 -0.80 -16.99 12.43
CA LEU A 124 0.37 -16.37 11.81
C LEU A 124 -0.03 -15.21 10.87
N PRO A 125 0.64 -14.05 10.96
CA PRO A 125 0.53 -12.99 9.95
C PRO A 125 0.85 -13.52 8.55
N CYS A 126 -0.13 -13.44 7.64
CA CYS A 126 0.04 -13.85 6.25
C CYS A 126 -0.09 -12.64 5.31
N MET A 127 0.92 -12.43 4.45
CA MET A 127 0.94 -11.30 3.53
C MET A 127 -0.19 -11.40 2.51
N GLU A 128 -0.38 -12.58 1.92
CA GLU A 128 -1.39 -12.85 0.90
C GLU A 128 -2.79 -12.58 1.43
N ASN A 129 -3.10 -13.09 2.64
CA ASN A 129 -4.37 -12.86 3.30
C ASN A 129 -4.60 -11.37 3.59
N SER A 130 -3.55 -10.64 3.95
CA SER A 130 -3.65 -9.20 4.22
C SER A 130 -3.90 -8.38 2.96
N VAL A 131 -3.28 -8.75 1.84
CA VAL A 131 -3.54 -8.13 0.53
C VAL A 131 -4.96 -8.45 0.05
N LEU A 132 -5.44 -9.67 0.25
CA LEU A 132 -6.81 -10.07 -0.12
C LEU A 132 -7.86 -9.35 0.73
N ALA A 133 -7.66 -9.25 2.04
CA ALA A 133 -8.55 -8.49 2.93
C ALA A 133 -8.61 -7.01 2.54
N LEU A 134 -7.46 -6.42 2.20
CA LEU A 134 -7.41 -5.04 1.69
C LEU A 134 -8.15 -4.90 0.35
N ALA A 135 -7.98 -5.86 -0.57
CA ALA A 135 -8.67 -5.86 -1.86
C ALA A 135 -10.19 -5.92 -1.68
N GLN A 136 -10.70 -6.75 -0.76
CA GLN A 136 -12.13 -6.84 -0.48
C GLN A 136 -12.71 -5.51 0.01
N ILE A 137 -12.05 -4.87 0.97
CA ILE A 137 -12.50 -3.57 1.50
C ILE A 137 -12.48 -2.51 0.40
N LYS A 138 -11.38 -2.42 -0.36
CA LYS A 138 -11.22 -1.41 -1.41
C LYS A 138 -12.13 -1.60 -2.59
N ASN A 139 -12.32 -2.83 -3.06
CA ASN A 139 -13.21 -3.09 -4.18
C ASN A 139 -14.67 -2.82 -3.79
N SER A 140 -15.08 -3.12 -2.56
CA SER A 140 -16.41 -2.75 -2.06
C SER A 140 -16.60 -1.22 -1.99
N GLU A 141 -15.60 -0.48 -1.52
CA GLU A 141 -15.62 0.99 -1.54
C GLU A 141 -15.66 1.54 -2.98
N ALA A 142 -14.92 0.92 -3.90
CA ALA A 142 -14.87 1.30 -5.32
C ALA A 142 -16.22 1.09 -6.01
N VAL A 143 -16.91 -0.02 -5.74
CA VAL A 143 -18.28 -0.27 -6.25
C VAL A 143 -19.22 0.84 -5.80
N LYS A 144 -19.24 1.16 -4.49
CA LYS A 144 -20.10 2.24 -3.95
C LYS A 144 -19.80 3.59 -4.61
N LYS A 145 -18.53 3.91 -4.80
CA LYS A 145 -18.11 5.16 -5.44
C LYS A 145 -18.51 5.23 -6.91
N ALA A 146 -18.40 4.12 -7.64
CA ALA A 146 -18.82 4.02 -9.04
C ALA A 146 -20.34 4.15 -9.18
N ILE A 147 -21.12 3.51 -8.30
CA ILE A 147 -22.58 3.65 -8.27
C ILE A 147 -22.99 5.10 -8.00
N ALA A 148 -22.37 5.76 -7.02
CA ALA A 148 -22.65 7.16 -6.73
C ALA A 148 -22.31 8.08 -7.92
N HIS A 149 -21.23 7.80 -8.63
CA HIS A 149 -20.88 8.52 -9.87
C HIS A 149 -21.93 8.30 -10.95
N TYR A 150 -22.34 7.05 -11.19
CA TYR A 150 -23.39 6.71 -12.15
C TYR A 150 -24.70 7.45 -11.85
N ASP A 151 -25.17 7.39 -10.60
CA ASP A 151 -26.41 8.03 -10.16
C ASP A 151 -26.36 9.55 -10.35
N GLN A 152 -25.23 10.18 -9.99
CA GLN A 152 -25.01 11.60 -10.23
C GLN A 152 -25.04 11.96 -11.73
N GLN A 153 -24.36 11.19 -12.58
CA GLN A 153 -24.33 11.44 -14.03
C GLN A 153 -25.72 11.30 -14.64
N MET A 154 -26.45 10.24 -14.28
CA MET A 154 -27.82 10.03 -14.76
C MET A 154 -28.76 11.14 -14.26
N GLY A 155 -28.67 11.54 -12.99
CA GLY A 155 -29.48 12.62 -12.43
C GLY A 155 -29.21 14.01 -13.04
N HIS A 156 -27.99 14.25 -13.53
CA HIS A 156 -27.64 15.51 -14.19
C HIS A 156 -27.93 15.53 -15.68
N LYS A 157 -27.65 14.43 -16.38
CA LYS A 157 -27.74 14.35 -17.86
C LYS A 157 -29.16 14.05 -18.33
N VAL A 158 -29.94 13.29 -17.58
CA VAL A 158 -31.27 12.85 -17.99
C VAL A 158 -32.31 13.89 -17.60
N GLN A 159 -32.89 14.57 -18.60
CA GLN A 159 -34.08 15.39 -18.43
C GLN A 159 -35.32 14.61 -18.84
N LEU A 160 -36.32 14.61 -17.97
CA LEU A 160 -37.54 13.83 -18.19
C LEU A 160 -38.72 14.71 -18.63
N PRO A 161 -39.52 14.25 -19.60
CA PRO A 161 -39.36 13.03 -20.40
C PRO A 161 -38.29 13.16 -21.50
N THR A 162 -37.52 12.09 -21.78
CA THR A 162 -36.64 12.05 -22.96
C THR A 162 -37.44 11.92 -24.25
N GLU A 163 -36.93 12.48 -25.35
CA GLU A 163 -37.61 12.46 -26.65
C GLU A 163 -37.67 11.04 -27.21
N THR A 164 -36.57 10.29 -27.08
CA THR A 164 -36.48 8.90 -27.56
C THR A 164 -35.93 7.94 -26.51
N LEU A 165 -36.22 6.65 -26.68
CA LEU A 165 -35.56 5.59 -25.90
C LEU A 165 -34.05 5.55 -26.20
N GLN A 166 -33.66 5.85 -27.44
CA GLN A 166 -32.26 5.82 -27.86
C GLN A 166 -31.42 6.85 -27.11
N GLU A 167 -31.93 8.07 -26.95
CA GLU A 167 -31.29 9.12 -26.16
C GLU A 167 -31.01 8.67 -24.72
N LEU A 168 -31.99 8.03 -24.07
CA LEU A 168 -31.83 7.51 -22.71
C LEU A 168 -30.77 6.40 -22.64
N LEU A 169 -30.74 5.50 -23.63
CA LEU A 169 -29.76 4.41 -23.72
C LEU A 169 -28.34 4.94 -23.93
N ASP A 170 -28.17 5.99 -24.73
CA ASP A 170 -26.87 6.59 -25.00
C ASP A 170 -26.32 7.31 -23.75
N LEU A 171 -27.17 8.05 -23.02
CA LEU A 171 -26.81 8.65 -21.73
C LEU A 171 -26.45 7.61 -20.67
N HIS A 172 -27.17 6.49 -20.64
CA HIS A 172 -26.86 5.36 -19.78
C HIS A 172 -25.48 4.75 -20.07
N ARG A 173 -25.20 4.42 -21.33
CA ARG A 173 -23.91 3.85 -21.75
C ARG A 173 -22.74 4.76 -21.40
N GLU A 174 -22.91 6.06 -21.60
CA GLU A 174 -21.90 7.05 -21.24
C GLU A 174 -21.64 7.05 -19.73
N SER A 175 -22.70 7.10 -18.93
CA SER A 175 -22.61 7.13 -17.46
C SER A 175 -22.06 5.82 -16.88
N GLU A 176 -22.43 4.67 -17.47
CA GLU A 176 -21.90 3.35 -17.12
C GLU A 176 -20.39 3.25 -17.41
N ARG A 177 -19.95 3.75 -18.57
CA ARG A 177 -18.53 3.77 -18.92
C ARG A 177 -17.72 4.60 -17.91
N GLU A 178 -18.17 5.82 -17.62
CA GLU A 178 -17.52 6.67 -16.62
C GLU A 178 -17.48 6.02 -15.23
N ALA A 179 -18.58 5.39 -14.80
CA ALA A 179 -18.64 4.68 -13.52
C ALA A 179 -17.65 3.50 -13.48
N THR A 180 -17.50 2.77 -14.59
CA THR A 180 -16.53 1.69 -14.75
C THR A 180 -15.10 2.22 -14.64
N GLU A 181 -14.80 3.35 -15.28
CA GLU A 181 -13.48 4.01 -15.16
C GLU A 181 -13.19 4.43 -13.72
N VAL A 182 -14.20 4.96 -13.01
CA VAL A 182 -14.10 5.28 -11.57
C VAL A 182 -13.80 4.01 -10.76
N PHE A 183 -14.51 2.90 -11.01
CA PHE A 183 -14.23 1.64 -10.33
C PHE A 183 -12.79 1.17 -10.59
N MET A 184 -12.37 1.09 -11.85
CA MET A 184 -11.04 0.60 -12.25
C MET A 184 -9.90 1.43 -11.65
N LYS A 185 -10.10 2.74 -11.46
CA LYS A 185 -9.14 3.63 -10.81
C LYS A 185 -9.01 3.41 -9.30
N ASN A 186 -10.04 2.85 -8.65
CA ASN A 186 -10.12 2.73 -7.19
C ASN A 186 -10.12 1.28 -6.69
N SER A 187 -10.18 0.28 -7.58
CA SER A 187 -10.14 -1.15 -7.28
C SER A 187 -8.76 -1.76 -7.52
N PHE A 188 -8.49 -2.90 -6.90
CA PHE A 188 -7.32 -3.72 -7.21
C PHE A 188 -7.55 -5.18 -6.84
N LYS A 189 -6.87 -6.11 -7.52
CA LYS A 189 -6.92 -7.57 -7.26
C LYS A 189 -8.37 -8.08 -7.10
N ASP A 190 -9.26 -7.65 -7.99
CA ASP A 190 -10.64 -8.17 -8.06
C ASP A 190 -10.64 -9.57 -8.65
N MET A 191 -10.48 -10.57 -7.78
CA MET A 191 -10.47 -11.98 -8.16
C MET A 191 -11.78 -12.36 -8.86
N ASP A 192 -11.66 -13.00 -10.02
CA ASP A 192 -12.78 -13.44 -10.86
C ASP A 192 -13.74 -12.32 -11.30
N GLN A 193 -13.29 -11.06 -11.22
CA GLN A 193 -14.08 -9.86 -11.51
C GLN A 193 -15.37 -9.80 -10.69
N LYS A 194 -15.34 -10.30 -9.44
CA LYS A 194 -16.52 -10.40 -8.59
C LYS A 194 -17.16 -9.03 -8.35
N PHE A 195 -16.36 -8.02 -8.00
CA PHE A 195 -16.86 -6.69 -7.71
C PHE A 195 -17.23 -5.91 -8.96
N GLN A 196 -16.52 -6.13 -10.07
CA GLN A 196 -16.92 -5.57 -11.36
C GLN A 196 -18.29 -6.09 -11.81
N LYS A 197 -18.53 -7.40 -11.74
CA LYS A 197 -19.84 -8.00 -12.06
C LYS A 197 -20.94 -7.49 -11.12
N GLU A 198 -20.62 -7.30 -9.84
CA GLU A 198 -21.55 -6.69 -8.88
C GLU A 198 -21.93 -5.27 -9.30
N LEU A 199 -20.97 -4.44 -9.72
CA LEU A 199 -21.20 -3.10 -10.24
C LEU A 199 -22.12 -3.12 -11.47
N GLU A 200 -21.84 -3.98 -12.45
CA GLU A 200 -22.63 -4.13 -13.69
C GLU A 200 -24.09 -4.48 -13.37
N VAL A 201 -24.31 -5.47 -12.50
CA VAL A 201 -25.67 -5.89 -12.07
C VAL A 201 -26.41 -4.74 -11.38
N ILE A 202 -25.73 -3.98 -10.52
CA ILE A 202 -26.35 -2.86 -9.80
C ILE A 202 -26.72 -1.73 -10.77
N ILE A 203 -25.81 -1.35 -11.68
CA ILE A 203 -26.08 -0.31 -12.68
C ILE A 203 -27.27 -0.68 -13.55
N ILE A 204 -27.33 -1.93 -14.02
CA ILE A 204 -28.46 -2.47 -14.79
C ILE A 204 -29.76 -2.34 -13.98
N PHE A 205 -29.76 -2.75 -12.72
CA PHE A 205 -30.94 -2.65 -11.85
C PHE A 205 -31.41 -1.20 -11.67
N PHE A 206 -30.49 -0.27 -11.38
CA PHE A 206 -30.79 1.16 -11.27
C PHE A 206 -31.39 1.72 -12.56
N PHE A 207 -30.80 1.38 -13.71
CA PHE A 207 -31.30 1.84 -15.01
C PHE A 207 -32.74 1.36 -15.28
N PHE A 208 -33.05 0.09 -15.01
CA PHE A 208 -34.39 -0.45 -15.20
C PHE A 208 -35.39 0.11 -14.19
N SER A 209 -34.99 0.35 -12.93
CA SER A 209 -35.84 0.98 -11.92
C SER A 209 -36.23 2.42 -12.34
N SER A 210 -35.25 3.23 -12.76
CA SER A 210 -35.51 4.59 -13.24
C SER A 210 -36.32 4.58 -14.55
N SER A 211 -36.05 3.64 -15.46
CA SER A 211 -36.83 3.44 -16.69
C SER A 211 -38.28 3.02 -16.41
N TRP A 212 -38.54 2.25 -15.36
CA TRP A 212 -39.90 1.90 -14.94
C TRP A 212 -40.67 3.10 -14.37
N GLY A 213 -40.00 3.96 -13.58
CA GLY A 213 -40.56 5.24 -13.15
C GLY A 213 -40.91 6.15 -14.35
N LEU A 214 -40.06 6.14 -15.36
CA LEU A 214 -40.23 6.85 -16.64
C LEU A 214 -41.45 6.42 -17.46
N ILE A 215 -41.70 5.11 -17.57
CA ILE A 215 -42.87 4.56 -18.28
C ILE A 215 -44.17 4.99 -17.59
N ASN A 216 -44.19 5.01 -16.25
CA ASN A 216 -45.34 5.46 -15.48
C ASN A 216 -45.58 6.98 -15.61
N ASN A 217 -44.52 7.78 -15.66
CA ASN A 217 -44.63 9.24 -15.80
C ASN A 217 -45.13 9.65 -17.20
N LYS A 218 -44.65 9.00 -18.28
CA LYS A 218 -45.19 9.21 -19.64
C LYS A 218 -46.68 8.83 -19.72
N ARG A 219 -47.14 7.77 -19.03
CA ARG A 219 -48.57 7.45 -18.95
C ARG A 219 -49.38 8.55 -18.27
N GLN A 220 -48.87 9.15 -17.19
CA GLN A 220 -49.54 10.27 -16.50
C GLN A 220 -49.58 11.55 -17.34
N SER A 221 -48.47 11.92 -18.02
CA SER A 221 -48.47 13.09 -18.91
C SER A 221 -49.40 12.91 -20.11
N CYS A 222 -49.46 11.73 -20.73
CA CYS A 222 -50.41 11.47 -21.81
C CYS A 222 -51.86 11.48 -21.32
N PHE A 223 -52.14 11.08 -20.07
CA PHE A 223 -53.47 11.17 -19.46
C PHE A 223 -53.90 12.60 -19.13
N LEU A 224 -52.96 13.51 -18.89
CA LEU A 224 -53.23 14.94 -18.64
C LEU A 224 -53.40 15.76 -19.92
N LEU A 225 -52.95 15.23 -21.06
CA LEU A 225 -53.03 15.86 -22.39
C LEU A 225 -54.20 15.35 -23.25
N LEU A 226 -54.95 14.36 -22.76
CA LEU A 226 -56.19 13.82 -23.35
C LEU A 226 -57.40 14.33 -22.58
#